data_AF-A0A949ZM94-F1
#
_entry.id   AF-A0A949ZM94-F1
#
_cell.length_a   1.000
_cell.length_b   1.000
_cell.length_c   1.000
_cell.angle_alpha   90.00
_cell.angle_beta   90.00
_cell.angle_gamma   90.00
#
_symmetry.space_group_name_H-M   'P 1'
#
loop_
_entity.id
_entity.type
_entity.pdbx_description
1 polymer ?
#
loop_
_entity_poly.entity_id
_entity_poly.type
_entity_poly.pdbx_seq_one_letter_code
_entity_poly.pdbx_strand_id
1 'polypeptide(L)' 'MFEGLFQPMHLIVILGVCLLIFGPKKLPELGKSLGEGIRGFKDAVKNDETKPSVKNDETKPTPPTPPAAG' A
#
# COMPACT_ATOMS: atom_id res chain seq x y z
N MET A 1 -9.04 31.50 7.01
CA MET A 1 -9.59 31.18 5.66
C MET A 1 -9.27 29.76 5.21
N PHE A 2 -8.18 29.12 5.66
CA PHE A 2 -7.84 27.73 5.31
C PHE A 2 -8.36 26.65 6.29
N GLU A 3 -8.74 26.99 7.53
CA GLU A 3 -9.27 26.03 8.52
C GLU A 3 -10.53 25.26 8.08
N GLY A 4 -11.33 25.84 7.17
CA GLY A 4 -12.54 25.19 6.67
C GLY A 4 -12.27 24.01 5.73
N LEU A 5 -11.12 24.01 5.04
CA LEU A 5 -10.79 23.02 4.02
C LEU A 5 -10.39 21.67 4.64
N PHE A 6 -9.75 21.71 5.81
CA PHE A 6 -9.36 20.51 6.57
C PHE A 6 -10.50 19.93 7.41
N GLN A 7 -11.70 20.52 7.38
CA GLN A 7 -12.84 19.89 8.03
C GLN A 7 -13.13 18.54 7.38
N PRO A 8 -13.28 17.46 8.17
CA PRO A 8 -13.48 16.11 7.64
C PRO A 8 -14.70 16.01 6.71
N MET A 9 -15.72 16.85 6.92
CA MET A 9 -16.89 16.95 6.04
C MET A 9 -16.54 17.44 4.63
N HIS A 10 -15.66 18.44 4.49
CA HIS A 10 -15.24 18.94 3.18
C HIS A 10 -14.38 17.91 2.45
N LEU A 11 -13.47 17.23 3.15
CA LEU A 11 -12.66 16.15 2.58
C LEU A 11 -13.54 15.00 2.06
N ILE A 12 -14.59 14.63 2.78
CA ILE A 12 -15.55 13.60 2.34
C ILE A 12 -16.31 14.03 1.09
N VAL A 13 -16.72 15.30 0.98
CA VAL A 13 -17.39 15.82 -0.23
C VAL A 13 -16.44 15.81 -1.42
N ILE A 14 -15.21 16.28 -1.26
CA ILE A 14 -14.18 16.28 -2.33
C ILE A 14 -13.86 14.84 -2.74
N LEU A 15 -13.68 13.95 -1.77
CA LEU A 15 -13.50 12.52 -2.01
C LEU A 15 -14.70 11.95 -2.78
N GLY A 16 -15.94 12.28 -2.39
CA GLY A 16 -17.14 11.86 -3.12
C GLY A 16 -17.15 12.29 -4.59
N VAL A 17 -16.77 13.54 -4.88
CA VAL A 17 -16.67 14.06 -6.25
C VAL A 17 -15.55 13.38 -7.03
N CYS A 18 -14.37 13.19 -6.42
CA CYS A 18 -13.27 12.43 -7.02
C CYS A 18 -13.69 10.98 -7.32
N LEU A 19 -14.49 10.36 -6.45
CA LEU A 19 -15.00 9.00 -6.65
C LEU A 19 -16.05 8.95 -7.75
N LEU A 20 -16.79 10.03 -7.98
CA LEU A 20 -17.73 10.10 -9.09
C LEU A 20 -17.01 10.18 -10.44
N ILE A 21 -15.88 10.89 -10.50
CA ILE A 21 -15.06 11.05 -11.73
C ILE A 21 -14.17 9.82 -11.97
N PHE A 22 -13.42 9.38 -10.95
CA PHE A 22 -12.47 8.28 -11.06
C PHE A 22 -13.11 6.90 -10.81
N GLY A 23 -14.24 6.85 -10.11
CA GLY A 23 -14.89 5.62 -9.69
C GLY A 23 -14.32 5.03 -8.38
N PRO A 24 -15.15 4.47 -7.49
CA PRO A 24 -14.69 3.87 -6.23
C PRO A 24 -13.78 2.64 -6.44
N LYS A 25 -13.85 2.00 -7.61
CA LYS A 25 -12.96 0.88 -7.98
C LYS A 25 -11.53 1.30 -8.29
N LYS A 26 -11.30 2.56 -8.68
CA LYS A 26 -9.95 3.04 -9.06
C LYS A 26 -9.13 3.54 -7.88
N LEU A 27 -9.76 3.95 -6.79
CA LEU A 27 -9.07 4.27 -5.54
C LEU A 27 -8.18 3.13 -4.99
N PRO A 28 -8.68 1.89 -4.80
CA PRO A 28 -7.86 0.82 -4.25
C PRO A 28 -6.74 0.38 -5.21
N GLU A 29 -6.98 0.49 -6.53
CA GLU A 29 -5.99 0.18 -7.57
C GLU A 29 -4.83 1.19 -7.53
N LEU A 30 -5.14 2.49 -7.48
CA LEU A 30 -4.16 3.57 -7.33
C LEU A 30 -3.48 3.55 -5.95
N GLY A 31 -4.22 3.24 -4.89
CA GLY A 31 -3.68 3.12 -3.54
C GLY A 31 -2.70 1.97 -3.39
N LYS A 32 -2.93 0.83 -4.08
CA LYS A 32 -1.98 -0.28 -4.12
C LYS A 32 -0.68 0.10 -4.82
N SER A 33 -0.75 0.66 -6.04
CA SER A 33 0.45 1.02 -6.79
C SER A 33 1.26 2.13 -6.11
N LEU A 34 0.57 3.14 -5.56
CA LEU A 34 1.20 4.20 -4.77
C LEU A 34 1.79 3.63 -3.47
N GLY A 35 1.07 2.73 -2.80
CA GLY A 35 1.51 2.09 -1.56
C GLY A 35 2.75 1.24 -1.75
N GLU A 36 2.82 0.46 -2.83
CA GLU A 36 4.02 -0.31 -3.21
C GLU A 36 5.20 0.62 -3.53
N GLY A 37 4.97 1.70 -4.27
CA GLY A 37 6.00 2.71 -4.56
C GLY A 37 6.52 3.42 -3.31
N ILE A 38 5.64 3.83 -2.40
CA ILE A 38 6.00 4.45 -1.11
C ILE A 38 6.74 3.45 -0.23
N ARG A 39 6.32 2.18 -0.21
CA ARG A 39 6.97 1.12 0.57
C ARG A 39 8.38 0.87 0.06
N GLY A 40 8.56 0.68 -1.25
CA GLY A 40 9.88 0.55 -1.88
C GLY A 40 10.76 1.78 -1.66
N PHE A 41 10.20 2.99 -1.76
CA PHE A 41 10.93 4.23 -1.46
C PHE A 41 11.37 4.28 0.00
N LYS A 42 10.48 3.93 0.94
CA LYS A 42 10.80 3.90 2.37
C LYS A 42 11.85 2.83 2.68
N ASP A 43 11.77 1.66 2.06
CA ASP A 43 12.73 0.57 2.22
C ASP A 43 14.11 0.93 1.65
N ALA A 44 14.16 1.66 0.53
CA ALA A 44 15.41 2.18 -0.05
C ALA A 44 16.05 3.23 0.88
N VAL A 45 15.27 4.21 1.34
CA VAL A 45 15.75 5.25 2.27
C VAL A 45 16.20 4.63 3.61
N LYS A 46 15.52 3.59 4.11
CA LYS A 46 15.94 2.88 5.34
C LYS A 46 17.19 2.04 5.16
N ASN A 47 17.41 1.45 3.98
CA ASN A 47 18.62 0.66 3.69
C ASN A 47 19.85 1.55 3.49
N ASP A 48 19.68 2.79 3.02
CA ASP A 48 20.76 3.76 2.84
C ASP A 48 21.35 4.20 4.19
N GLU A 49 20.52 4.30 5.24
CA GLU A 49 20.97 4.64 6.60
C GLU A 49 21.48 3.42 7.41
N THR A 50 21.15 2.19 7.03
CA THR A 50 21.64 0.97 7.70
C THR A 50 21.58 -0.24 6.76
N LYS A 51 22.75 -0.72 6.34
CA LYS A 51 22.98 -1.99 5.60
C LYS A 51 22.22 -3.20 6.22
N PRO A 52 22.01 -4.28 5.46
CA PRO A 52 20.86 -4.61 4.62
C PRO A 52 19.73 -5.36 5.37
N SER A 53 18.46 -5.22 4.98
CA SER A 53 17.42 -6.17 5.41
C SER A 53 16.64 -6.75 4.24
N VAL A 54 16.96 -8.02 3.96
CA VAL A 54 16.19 -8.94 3.13
C VAL A 54 14.82 -9.15 3.78
N LYS A 55 13.75 -8.77 3.07
CA LYS A 55 12.37 -9.27 3.29
C LYS A 55 11.77 -9.47 1.90
N ASN A 56 11.94 -10.65 1.32
CA ASN A 56 11.02 -11.79 1.43
C ASN A 56 9.60 -11.42 0.96
N ASP A 57 9.42 -11.50 -0.36
CA ASP A 57 8.13 -11.63 -1.01
C ASP A 57 7.98 -13.08 -1.47
N GLU A 58 7.68 -13.98 -0.53
CA GLU A 58 7.20 -15.33 -0.82
C GLU A 58 5.82 -15.48 -0.16
N THR A 59 4.78 -15.16 -0.93
CA THR A 59 3.43 -15.64 -0.64
C THR A 59 3.19 -16.92 -1.45
N LYS A 60 3.50 -18.08 -0.85
CA LYS A 60 2.66 -19.29 -0.96
C LYS A 60 2.84 -20.15 0.30
N PRO A 61 1.83 -20.25 1.19
CA PRO A 61 1.79 -21.26 2.22
C PRO A 61 1.26 -22.56 1.60
N THR A 62 2.14 -23.54 1.36
CA THR A 62 1.77 -24.95 1.52
C THR A 62 2.97 -25.70 2.11
N PRO A 63 2.83 -26.26 3.32
CA PRO A 63 3.92 -26.88 4.07
C PRO A 63 4.47 -28.14 3.38
N PRO A 64 5.75 -28.48 3.57
CA PRO A 64 6.36 -29.71 3.10
C PRO A 64 5.74 -30.90 3.84
N THR A 65 5.12 -31.83 3.13
CA THR A 65 4.87 -33.17 3.69
C THR A 65 6.20 -33.93 3.66
N PRO A 66 6.75 -34.33 4.82
CA PRO A 66 7.98 -35.10 4.91
C PRO A 66 7.87 -36.45 4.18
N PRO A 67 9.00 -37.01 3.72
CA PRO A 67 9.07 -38.19 2.87
C PRO A 67 8.52 -39.41 3.61
N ALA A 68 7.48 -40.03 3.06
CA ALA A 68 7.09 -41.39 3.45
C ALA A 68 8.04 -42.36 2.75
N ALA A 69 8.81 -43.06 3.58
CA ALA A 69 9.67 -44.16 3.23
C ALA A 69 8.94 -45.23 2.39
N GLY A 70 9.68 -45.86 1.47
CA GLY A 70 9.32 -47.17 0.93
C GLY A 70 9.65 -48.29 1.90
#